data_AF-A0A1I8D5N2-F1
#
_entry.id   AF-A0A1I8D5N2-F1
#
_cell.length_a   1.000
_cell.length_b   1.000
_cell.length_c   1.000
_cell.angle_alpha   90.00
_cell.angle_beta   90.00
_cell.angle_gamma   90.00
#
_symmetry.space_group_name_H-M   'P 1'
#
loop_
_entity.id
_entity.type
_entity.pdbx_description
1 polymer ?
#
loop_
_entity_poly.entity_id
_entity_poly.type
_entity_poly.pdbx_seq_one_letter_code
_entity_poly.pdbx_strand_id
1 'polypeptide(L)'
;MNHQEFLSQTSVSNLTLDKNDILRRLDLYFSKDNSLSLSKTNSTNTISSKAEEDAKTFMALKRKKIELEIELLEKLESLKSICIKEAELTGLMPKEIYLTLIKNEPLPCVNKRVGTSFKISSDILRNLTNAKENSKVVKMEADVDVLRSIAIAEKLLSRDKSVNRSVRKQRINRLNVTNDKIKAMENSLTQARNSISKPEVGSSLFMKRDNHSTISCPATPTSSLDPLKRNSRSFRTKKLFGL
;
A
#
# COMPACT_ATOMS: atom_id res chain seq x y z
N MET A 1 46.22 -6.43 -37.17
CA MET A 1 45.01 -6.62 -36.34
C MET A 1 44.75 -5.28 -35.67
N ASN A 2 43.71 -4.56 -36.11
CA ASN A 2 43.55 -3.12 -35.85
C ASN A 2 42.91 -2.86 -34.48
N HIS A 3 43.36 -1.82 -33.77
CA HIS A 3 42.85 -1.43 -32.44
C HIS A 3 41.34 -1.06 -32.46
N GLN A 4 40.79 -0.73 -33.63
CA GLN A 4 39.36 -0.53 -33.84
C GLN A 4 38.56 -1.84 -33.92
N GLU A 5 39.14 -2.95 -34.40
CA GLU A 5 38.48 -4.26 -34.38
C GLU A 5 38.36 -4.84 -32.96
N PHE A 6 39.32 -4.50 -32.08
CA PHE A 6 39.27 -4.86 -30.66
C PHE A 6 38.15 -4.10 -29.91
N LEU A 7 37.90 -2.85 -30.27
CA LEU A 7 36.82 -2.04 -29.70
C LEU A 7 35.43 -2.39 -30.28
N SER A 8 35.35 -2.99 -31.46
CA SER A 8 34.07 -3.50 -31.99
C SER A 8 33.68 -4.87 -31.43
N GLN A 9 34.63 -5.66 -30.94
CA GLN A 9 34.35 -6.94 -30.24
C GLN A 9 33.94 -6.73 -28.77
N THR A 10 34.17 -5.54 -28.22
CA THR A 10 33.62 -5.12 -26.92
C THR A 10 32.23 -4.47 -27.09
N SER A 11 31.44 -4.98 -28.03
CA SER A 11 30.01 -4.72 -28.03
C SER A 11 29.44 -5.27 -26.72
N VAL A 12 28.77 -4.40 -25.97
CA VAL A 12 28.12 -4.66 -24.66
C VAL A 12 26.88 -5.57 -24.81
N SER A 13 26.92 -6.47 -25.78
CA SER A 13 25.92 -7.47 -26.08
C SER A 13 26.41 -8.79 -25.52
N ASN A 14 25.98 -9.11 -24.29
CA ASN A 14 25.78 -10.46 -23.73
C ASN A 14 25.96 -10.46 -22.20
N LEU A 15 25.23 -9.59 -21.48
CA LEU A 15 25.01 -9.79 -20.06
C LEU A 15 23.65 -10.46 -19.81
N THR A 16 23.43 -11.60 -20.48
CA THR A 16 22.39 -12.55 -20.07
C THR A 16 23.01 -13.45 -19.01
N LEU A 17 23.17 -12.91 -17.79
CA LEU A 17 23.47 -13.76 -16.65
C LEU A 17 22.16 -14.01 -15.92
N ASP A 18 21.60 -15.20 -16.18
CA ASP A 18 20.51 -15.71 -15.40
C ASP A 18 20.96 -15.86 -13.93
N LYS A 19 20.10 -15.47 -12.99
CA LYS A 19 20.33 -15.62 -11.54
C LYS A 19 20.67 -17.08 -11.22
N ASN A 20 20.05 -18.02 -11.93
CA ASN A 20 20.30 -19.46 -11.76
C ASN A 20 21.68 -19.88 -12.28
N ASP A 21 22.20 -19.24 -13.34
CA ASP A 21 23.54 -19.54 -13.86
C ASP A 21 24.63 -19.06 -12.91
N ILE A 22 24.44 -17.92 -12.25
CA ILE A 22 25.38 -17.44 -11.23
C ILE A 22 25.34 -18.34 -9.99
N LEU A 23 24.14 -18.71 -9.52
CA LEU A 23 23.98 -19.66 -8.41
C LEU A 23 24.65 -21.00 -8.73
N ARG A 24 24.47 -21.52 -9.95
CA ARG A 24 25.13 -22.75 -10.41
C ARG A 24 26.65 -22.61 -10.46
N ARG A 25 27.18 -21.44 -10.86
CA ARG A 25 28.63 -21.16 -10.82
C ARG A 25 29.16 -21.09 -9.38
N LEU A 26 28.37 -20.57 -8.44
CA LEU A 26 28.71 -20.52 -7.01
C LEU A 26 28.74 -21.92 -6.39
N ASP A 27 27.76 -22.76 -6.67
CA ASP A 27 27.72 -24.16 -6.19
C ASP A 27 28.93 -24.96 -6.68
N LEU A 28 29.29 -24.77 -7.95
CA LEU A 28 30.51 -25.35 -8.53
C LEU A 28 31.79 -24.82 -7.90
N TYR A 29 31.78 -23.59 -7.38
CA TYR A 29 32.93 -22.97 -6.73
C TYR A 29 33.11 -23.51 -5.31
N PHE A 30 32.06 -23.54 -4.48
CA PHE A 30 32.13 -24.10 -3.11
C PHE A 30 32.42 -25.61 -3.11
N SER A 31 31.97 -26.34 -4.14
CA SER A 31 32.28 -27.78 -4.28
C SER A 31 33.74 -28.07 -4.64
N LYS A 32 34.47 -27.11 -5.22
CA LYS A 32 35.82 -27.31 -5.76
C LYS A 32 36.93 -26.96 -4.76
N ASP A 33 36.66 -26.05 -3.82
CA ASP A 33 37.60 -25.72 -2.74
C ASP A 33 37.73 -26.89 -1.71
N ASN A 34 36.79 -27.84 -1.70
CA ASN A 34 36.88 -29.05 -0.86
C ASN A 34 37.76 -30.18 -1.46
N SER A 35 38.17 -30.09 -2.73
CA SER A 35 38.97 -31.15 -3.40
C SER A 35 40.44 -30.79 -3.62
N LEU A 36 40.84 -29.55 -3.42
CA LEU A 36 42.24 -29.09 -3.60
C LEU A 36 43.08 -29.20 -2.30
N SER A 37 42.79 -30.22 -1.49
CA SER A 37 43.41 -30.50 -0.19
C SER A 37 43.89 -31.96 -0.10
N LEU A 38 44.46 -32.54 -1.16
CA LEU A 38 45.20 -33.81 -1.01
C LEU A 38 46.11 -34.11 -2.22
N SER A 39 47.40 -33.77 -2.11
CA SER A 39 48.57 -34.54 -2.61
C SER A 39 49.82 -33.65 -2.65
N LYS A 40 50.58 -33.65 -1.55
CA LYS A 40 52.00 -33.25 -1.56
C LYS A 40 52.82 -34.53 -1.65
N THR A 41 53.44 -34.78 -2.80
CA THR A 41 54.62 -35.66 -2.90
C THR A 41 55.73 -34.89 -3.61
N ASN A 42 56.93 -35.03 -3.06
CA ASN A 42 58.11 -34.20 -3.29
C ASN A 42 58.69 -34.39 -4.71
N SER A 43 59.17 -33.30 -5.34
CA SER A 43 60.54 -33.18 -5.92
C SER A 43 60.63 -32.21 -7.13
N THR A 44 61.67 -31.36 -7.08
CA THR A 44 62.24 -30.43 -8.09
C THR A 44 61.56 -29.08 -8.36
N ASN A 45 62.25 -28.03 -7.91
CA ASN A 45 61.92 -26.61 -7.93
C ASN A 45 62.17 -25.93 -9.29
N THR A 46 61.30 -24.96 -9.61
CA THR A 46 61.51 -23.64 -10.27
C THR A 46 60.52 -23.31 -11.38
N ILE A 47 59.98 -24.29 -12.12
CA ILE A 47 58.96 -24.06 -13.17
C ILE A 47 57.53 -24.14 -12.60
N SER A 48 57.34 -24.90 -11.52
CA SER A 48 56.04 -25.08 -10.85
C SER A 48 55.51 -23.80 -10.19
N SER A 49 56.40 -22.95 -9.64
CA SER A 49 55.98 -21.79 -8.84
C SER A 49 55.29 -20.71 -9.66
N LYS A 50 55.74 -20.44 -10.90
CA LYS A 50 55.11 -19.43 -11.76
C LYS A 50 53.71 -19.85 -12.21
N ALA A 51 53.56 -21.11 -12.62
CA ALA A 51 52.26 -21.68 -13.01
C ALA A 51 51.27 -21.77 -11.84
N GLU A 52 51.75 -22.07 -10.64
CA GLU A 52 50.94 -22.05 -9.41
C GLU A 52 50.48 -20.63 -9.04
N GLU A 53 51.36 -19.62 -9.13
CA GLU A 53 50.99 -18.23 -8.90
C GLU A 53 50.02 -17.69 -9.97
N ASP A 54 50.22 -18.04 -11.24
CA ASP A 54 49.31 -17.70 -12.33
C ASP A 54 47.93 -18.38 -12.15
N ALA A 55 47.90 -19.62 -11.64
CA ALA A 55 46.65 -20.30 -11.29
C ALA A 55 45.94 -19.64 -10.11
N LYS A 56 46.66 -19.23 -9.06
CA LYS A 56 46.09 -18.50 -7.91
C LYS A 56 45.51 -17.15 -8.33
N THR A 57 46.24 -16.39 -9.14
CA THR A 57 45.77 -15.08 -9.63
C THR A 57 44.56 -15.23 -10.55
N PHE A 58 44.55 -16.21 -11.45
CA PHE A 58 43.37 -16.53 -12.25
C PHE A 58 42.14 -16.86 -11.38
N MET A 59 42.32 -17.66 -10.32
CA MET A 59 41.23 -17.97 -9.40
C MET A 59 40.76 -16.75 -8.60
N ALA A 60 41.67 -15.87 -8.17
CA ALA A 60 41.31 -14.62 -7.50
C ALA A 60 40.52 -13.67 -8.42
N LEU A 61 40.95 -13.50 -9.68
CA LEU A 61 40.22 -12.71 -10.68
C LEU A 61 38.84 -13.30 -10.97
N LYS A 62 38.74 -14.63 -11.04
CA LYS A 62 37.46 -15.31 -11.25
C LYS A 62 36.51 -15.16 -10.05
N ARG A 63 37.02 -15.24 -8.82
CA ARG A 63 36.27 -14.92 -7.58
C ARG A 63 35.71 -13.50 -7.64
N LYS A 64 36.58 -12.52 -7.93
CA LYS A 64 36.20 -11.11 -8.05
C LYS A 64 35.17 -10.87 -9.14
N LYS A 65 35.27 -11.57 -10.28
CA LYS A 65 34.26 -11.51 -11.34
C LYS A 65 32.89 -11.95 -10.83
N ILE A 66 32.81 -13.08 -10.12
CA ILE A 66 31.55 -13.60 -9.58
C ILE A 66 30.96 -12.65 -8.54
N GLU A 67 31.80 -12.11 -7.65
CA GLU A 67 31.39 -11.12 -6.64
C GLU A 67 30.76 -9.88 -7.29
N LEU A 68 31.41 -9.33 -8.33
CA LEU A 68 30.88 -8.19 -9.08
C LEU A 68 29.60 -8.55 -9.86
N GLU A 69 29.48 -9.77 -10.39
CA GLU A 69 28.25 -10.25 -11.04
C GLU A 69 27.07 -10.31 -10.06
N ILE A 70 27.31 -10.74 -8.81
CA ILE A 70 26.30 -10.76 -7.74
C ILE A 70 25.88 -9.34 -7.36
N GLU A 71 26.85 -8.46 -7.08
CA GLU A 71 26.55 -7.07 -6.70
C GLU A 71 25.74 -6.38 -7.81
N LEU A 72 26.12 -6.57 -9.07
CA LEU A 72 25.39 -6.01 -10.20
C LEU A 72 23.93 -6.49 -10.24
N LEU A 73 23.66 -7.77 -9.99
CA LEU A 73 22.30 -8.29 -9.93
C LEU A 73 21.49 -7.68 -8.79
N GLU A 74 22.08 -7.53 -7.60
CA GLU A 74 21.41 -6.88 -6.47
C GLU A 74 21.03 -5.43 -6.82
N LYS A 75 21.93 -4.69 -7.49
CA LYS A 75 21.64 -3.33 -7.95
C LYS A 75 20.52 -3.31 -8.98
N LEU A 76 20.49 -4.25 -9.92
CA LEU A 76 19.44 -4.36 -10.93
C LEU A 76 18.08 -4.75 -10.32
N GLU A 77 18.05 -5.64 -9.33
CA GLU A 77 16.82 -6.02 -8.62
C GLU A 77 16.29 -4.83 -7.80
N SER A 78 17.18 -4.10 -7.13
CA SER A 78 16.84 -2.85 -6.44
C SER A 78 16.28 -1.80 -7.40
N LEU A 79 16.94 -1.60 -8.55
CA LEU A 79 16.50 -0.68 -9.60
C LEU A 79 15.11 -1.08 -10.15
N LYS A 80 14.87 -2.38 -10.38
CA LYS A 80 13.57 -2.91 -10.82
C LYS A 80 12.47 -2.56 -9.81
N SER A 81 12.74 -2.77 -8.51
CA SER A 81 11.82 -2.40 -7.44
C SER A 81 11.50 -0.91 -7.43
N ILE A 82 12.50 -0.06 -7.59
CA ILE A 82 12.33 1.40 -7.63
C ILE A 82 11.52 1.81 -8.86
N CYS A 83 11.86 1.30 -10.04
CA CYS A 83 11.14 1.62 -11.28
C CYS A 83 9.65 1.23 -11.20
N ILE A 84 9.34 0.08 -10.60
CA ILE A 84 7.95 -0.33 -10.38
C ILE A 84 7.23 0.63 -9.43
N LYS A 85 7.85 0.98 -8.28
CA LYS A 85 7.26 1.94 -7.32
C LYS A 85 7.04 3.31 -7.93
N GLU A 86 8.01 3.81 -8.69
CA GLU A 86 7.91 5.10 -9.39
C GLU A 86 6.80 5.06 -10.45
N ALA A 87 6.72 3.97 -11.21
CA ALA A 87 5.65 3.74 -12.16
C ALA A 87 4.30 3.62 -11.48
N GLU A 88 4.21 3.10 -10.26
CA GLU A 88 2.95 3.12 -9.50
C GLU A 88 2.56 4.54 -9.11
N LEU A 89 3.50 5.39 -8.70
CA LEU A 89 3.22 6.77 -8.31
C LEU A 89 2.85 7.66 -9.51
N THR A 90 3.63 7.57 -10.59
CA THR A 90 3.54 8.44 -11.76
C THR A 90 2.62 7.86 -12.84
N GLY A 91 2.49 6.53 -12.87
CA GLY A 91 1.80 5.73 -13.89
C GLY A 91 2.42 5.74 -15.27
N LEU A 92 3.70 6.05 -15.33
CA LEU A 92 4.53 5.92 -16.51
C LEU A 92 5.72 5.05 -16.13
N MET A 93 6.04 4.07 -16.96
CA MET A 93 7.16 3.17 -16.72
C MET A 93 8.48 3.86 -17.10
N PRO A 94 9.48 3.93 -16.19
CA PRO A 94 10.81 4.41 -16.52
C PRO A 94 11.50 3.55 -17.59
N LYS A 95 12.37 4.14 -18.41
CA LYS A 95 13.09 3.42 -19.49
C LYS A 95 14.15 2.46 -18.92
N GLU A 96 14.61 2.75 -17.72
CA GLU A 96 15.60 1.99 -16.97
C GLU A 96 15.10 0.57 -16.64
N ILE A 97 13.78 0.34 -16.61
CA ILE A 97 13.21 -1.01 -16.41
C ILE A 97 13.69 -2.00 -17.47
N TYR A 98 13.93 -1.54 -18.71
CA TYR A 98 14.36 -2.41 -19.80
C TYR A 98 15.76 -2.98 -19.57
N LEU A 99 16.60 -2.30 -18.79
CA LEU A 99 17.91 -2.79 -18.38
C LEU A 99 17.82 -3.93 -17.35
N THR A 100 16.68 -4.04 -16.67
CA THR A 100 16.44 -5.03 -15.60
C THR A 100 15.60 -6.23 -16.07
N LEU A 101 15.01 -6.15 -17.25
CA LEU A 101 14.18 -7.22 -17.83
C LEU A 101 15.03 -8.15 -18.69
N ILE A 102 14.72 -9.45 -18.63
CA ILE A 102 15.35 -10.42 -19.52
C ILE A 102 14.87 -10.14 -20.95
N LYS A 103 15.75 -10.32 -21.94
CA LYS A 103 15.42 -10.13 -23.36
C LYS A 103 14.16 -10.96 -23.70
N ASN A 104 13.09 -10.26 -24.11
CA ASN A 104 11.75 -10.80 -24.46
C ASN A 104 10.76 -11.05 -23.29
N GLU A 105 10.98 -10.53 -22.08
CA GLU A 105 9.97 -10.53 -21.01
C GLU A 105 8.87 -9.47 -21.27
N PRO A 106 7.57 -9.77 -21.07
CA PRO A 106 6.51 -8.77 -21.21
C PRO A 106 6.66 -7.67 -20.15
N LEU A 107 6.42 -6.41 -20.56
CA LEU A 107 6.48 -5.28 -19.63
C LEU A 107 5.48 -5.50 -18.49
N PRO A 108 5.90 -5.30 -17.22
CA PRO A 108 4.97 -5.35 -16.11
C PRO A 108 3.89 -4.27 -16.31
N CYS A 109 2.63 -4.69 -16.30
CA CYS A 109 1.49 -3.78 -16.33
C CYS A 109 1.43 -3.01 -15.01
N VAL A 110 1.84 -1.75 -15.04
CA VAL A 110 1.81 -0.91 -13.84
C VAL A 110 0.52 -0.09 -13.82
N ASN A 111 -0.23 -0.28 -12.73
CA ASN A 111 -1.40 0.50 -12.43
C ASN A 111 -1.01 1.67 -11.53
N LYS A 112 -1.46 2.89 -11.86
CA LYS A 112 -1.31 4.08 -11.00
C LYS A 112 -1.88 3.79 -9.60
N ARG A 113 -1.04 3.87 -8.57
CA ARG A 113 -1.45 3.86 -7.17
C ARG A 113 -2.22 5.15 -6.88
N VAL A 114 -3.49 5.02 -6.53
CA VAL A 114 -4.31 6.16 -6.11
C VAL A 114 -3.87 6.56 -4.70
N GLY A 115 -2.99 7.56 -4.60
CA GLY A 115 -2.51 8.10 -3.32
C GLY A 115 -3.57 8.96 -2.61
N THR A 116 -3.69 8.80 -1.30
CA THR A 116 -4.56 9.61 -0.44
C THR A 116 -3.68 10.41 0.53
N SER A 117 -3.14 11.54 0.07
CA SER A 117 -2.43 12.48 0.95
C SER A 117 -3.45 13.41 1.60
N PHE A 118 -3.32 13.64 2.90
CA PHE A 118 -4.08 14.65 3.62
C PHE A 118 -3.14 15.48 4.50
N LYS A 119 -3.46 16.77 4.66
CA LYS A 119 -2.75 17.74 5.50
C LYS A 119 -3.67 18.20 6.62
N ILE A 120 -3.30 17.91 7.86
CA ILE A 120 -3.97 18.49 9.04
C ILE A 120 -3.59 19.96 9.10
N SER A 121 -4.56 20.85 9.34
CA SER A 121 -4.26 22.29 9.46
C SER A 121 -3.40 22.56 10.70
N SER A 122 -2.49 23.52 10.56
CA SER A 122 -1.62 23.97 11.65
C SER A 122 -2.41 24.46 12.86
N ASP A 123 -3.57 25.05 12.63
CA ASP A 123 -4.40 25.65 13.66
C ASP A 123 -5.05 24.58 14.54
N ILE A 124 -5.52 23.48 13.95
CA ILE A 124 -6.04 22.34 14.71
C ILE A 124 -4.94 21.72 15.57
N LEU A 125 -3.74 21.54 15.00
CA LEU A 125 -2.59 21.00 15.75
C LEU A 125 -2.23 21.90 16.93
N ARG A 126 -2.18 23.22 16.71
CA ARG A 126 -1.91 24.20 17.75
C ARG A 126 -2.96 24.12 18.87
N ASN A 127 -4.25 24.16 18.52
CA ASN A 127 -5.35 24.13 19.48
C ASN A 127 -5.39 22.81 20.28
N LEU A 128 -5.00 21.69 19.68
CA LEU A 128 -4.86 20.38 20.34
C LEU A 128 -3.62 20.25 21.22
N THR A 129 -2.57 21.04 21.01
CA THR A 129 -1.36 21.00 21.86
C THR A 129 -1.47 21.94 23.06
N ASN A 130 -2.27 22.99 22.95
CA ASN A 130 -2.46 23.96 24.03
C ASN A 130 -3.41 23.40 25.10
N ALA A 131 -2.90 23.10 26.29
CA ALA A 131 -3.71 22.56 27.40
C ALA A 131 -4.89 23.47 27.81
N LYS A 132 -4.76 24.79 27.58
CA LYS A 132 -5.79 25.80 27.88
C LYS A 132 -6.95 25.83 26.87
N GLU A 133 -6.69 25.43 25.62
CA GLU A 133 -7.66 25.46 24.51
C GLU A 133 -8.21 24.07 24.15
N ASN A 134 -7.71 23.02 24.82
CA ASN A 134 -8.04 21.60 24.65
C ASN A 134 -9.46 21.23 25.15
N SER A 135 -10.45 22.03 24.77
CA SER A 135 -11.85 21.78 25.08
C SER A 135 -12.35 20.53 24.35
N LYS A 136 -13.41 19.93 24.89
CA LYS A 136 -14.13 18.81 24.23
C LYS A 136 -14.53 19.18 22.80
N VAL A 137 -14.90 20.43 22.54
CA VAL A 137 -15.31 20.93 21.22
C VAL A 137 -14.15 20.91 20.24
N VAL A 138 -12.97 21.42 20.62
CA VAL A 138 -11.77 21.44 19.77
C VAL A 138 -11.33 20.02 19.37
N LYS A 139 -11.41 19.05 20.30
CA LYS A 139 -11.13 17.64 19.98
C LYS A 139 -12.10 17.07 18.95
N MET A 140 -13.40 17.32 19.14
CA MET A 140 -14.42 16.87 18.18
C MET A 140 -14.27 17.53 16.81
N GLU A 141 -13.86 18.81 16.75
CA GLU A 141 -13.56 19.50 15.49
C GLU A 141 -12.41 18.83 14.75
N ALA A 142 -11.31 18.54 15.46
CA ALA A 142 -10.18 17.82 14.90
C ALA A 142 -10.56 16.42 14.38
N ASP A 143 -11.35 15.67 15.16
CA ASP A 143 -11.82 14.35 14.77
C ASP A 143 -12.70 14.41 13.50
N VAL A 144 -13.55 15.43 13.38
CA VAL A 144 -14.38 15.65 12.18
C VAL A 144 -13.50 15.86 10.96
N ASP A 145 -12.43 16.65 11.07
CA ASP A 145 -11.53 16.90 9.94
C ASP A 145 -10.72 15.67 9.55
N VAL A 146 -10.29 14.85 10.52
CA VAL A 146 -9.70 13.55 10.24
C VAL A 146 -10.70 12.65 9.51
N LEU A 147 -11.97 12.57 9.95
CA LEU A 147 -12.98 11.77 9.27
C LEU A 147 -13.28 12.26 7.84
N ARG A 148 -13.32 13.58 7.60
CA ARG A 148 -13.48 14.16 6.25
C ARG A 148 -12.35 13.71 5.33
N SER A 149 -11.13 13.67 5.85
CA SER A 149 -9.95 13.20 5.13
C SER A 149 -10.04 11.73 4.76
N ILE A 150 -10.49 10.90 5.71
CA ILE A 150 -10.75 9.48 5.49
C ILE A 150 -11.86 9.30 4.45
N ALA A 151 -12.92 10.10 4.49
CA ALA A 151 -14.01 10.03 3.50
C ALA A 151 -13.52 10.39 2.09
N ILE A 152 -12.68 11.43 1.95
CA ILE A 152 -12.05 11.78 0.67
C ILE A 152 -11.18 10.61 0.18
N ALA A 153 -10.37 10.04 1.07
CA ALA A 153 -9.53 8.88 0.76
C ALA A 153 -10.35 7.68 0.26
N GLU A 154 -11.37 7.27 1.00
CA GLU A 154 -12.26 6.15 0.61
C GLU A 154 -13.02 6.43 -0.70
N LYS A 155 -13.38 7.70 -0.97
CA LYS A 155 -14.00 8.10 -2.25
C LYS A 155 -13.03 7.97 -3.43
N LEU A 156 -11.76 8.30 -3.24
CA LEU A 156 -10.73 8.11 -4.26
C LEU A 156 -10.44 6.61 -4.46
N LEU A 157 -10.27 5.86 -3.37
CA LEU A 157 -10.00 4.42 -3.41
C LEU A 157 -11.17 3.62 -3.99
N SER A 158 -12.42 4.01 -3.76
CA SER A 158 -13.58 3.31 -4.34
C SER A 158 -13.68 3.45 -5.87
N ARG A 159 -13.05 4.49 -6.45
CA ARG A 159 -13.00 4.73 -7.90
C ARG A 159 -11.85 4.00 -8.60
N ASP A 160 -10.91 3.45 -7.84
CA ASP A 160 -9.77 2.70 -8.33
C ASP A 160 -10.21 1.42 -9.06
N LYS A 161 -10.06 1.38 -10.38
CA LYS A 161 -10.46 0.26 -11.23
C LYS A 161 -9.46 -0.91 -11.22
N SER A 162 -8.24 -0.69 -10.74
CA SER A 162 -7.18 -1.70 -10.72
C SER A 162 -7.48 -2.85 -9.74
N VAL A 163 -8.19 -2.55 -8.66
CA VAL A 163 -8.59 -3.55 -7.65
C VAL A 163 -9.87 -4.27 -8.01
N ASN A 164 -10.07 -5.47 -7.46
CA ASN A 164 -11.27 -6.28 -7.68
C ASN A 164 -12.58 -5.52 -7.33
N ARG A 165 -13.66 -5.81 -8.07
CA ARG A 165 -15.03 -5.32 -7.82
C ARG A 165 -15.48 -5.48 -6.36
N SER A 166 -15.13 -6.59 -5.70
CA SER A 166 -15.48 -6.80 -4.29
C SER A 166 -14.82 -5.76 -3.37
N VAL A 167 -13.53 -5.47 -3.59
CA VAL A 167 -12.78 -4.46 -2.85
C VAL A 167 -13.35 -3.06 -3.09
N ARG A 168 -13.70 -2.72 -4.34
CA ARG A 168 -14.39 -1.46 -4.63
C ARG A 168 -15.71 -1.32 -3.89
N LYS A 169 -16.53 -2.39 -3.85
CA LYS A 169 -17.80 -2.40 -3.11
C LYS A 169 -17.56 -2.22 -1.61
N GLN A 170 -16.54 -2.87 -1.05
CA GLN A 170 -16.14 -2.67 0.35
C GLN A 170 -15.74 -1.22 0.64
N ARG A 171 -14.94 -0.59 -0.23
CA ARG A 171 -14.54 0.82 -0.12
C ARG A 171 -15.74 1.77 -0.19
N ILE A 172 -16.72 1.51 -1.06
CA ILE A 172 -17.99 2.27 -1.09
C ILE A 172 -18.74 2.14 0.24
N ASN A 173 -18.82 0.93 0.81
CA ASN A 173 -19.45 0.74 2.11
C ASN A 173 -18.70 1.49 3.22
N ARG A 174 -17.36 1.47 3.21
CA ARG A 174 -16.53 2.24 4.16
C ARG A 174 -16.76 3.73 4.01
N LEU A 175 -16.83 4.25 2.78
CA LEU A 175 -17.17 5.64 2.51
C LEU A 175 -18.51 6.03 3.16
N ASN A 176 -19.55 5.19 2.99
CA ASN A 176 -20.86 5.45 3.59
C ASN A 176 -20.80 5.44 5.13
N VAL A 177 -20.15 4.43 5.72
CA VAL A 177 -19.95 4.35 7.18
C VAL A 177 -19.20 5.58 7.71
N THR A 178 -18.15 6.05 7.02
CA THR A 178 -17.41 7.24 7.41
C THR A 178 -18.28 8.50 7.29
N ASN A 179 -19.08 8.64 6.24
CA ASN A 179 -20.00 9.77 6.10
C ASN A 179 -21.06 9.80 7.22
N ASP A 180 -21.58 8.64 7.62
CA ASP A 180 -22.53 8.56 8.73
C ASP A 180 -21.87 8.95 10.06
N LYS A 181 -20.60 8.56 10.28
CA LYS A 181 -19.82 9.01 11.43
C LYS A 181 -19.59 10.52 11.42
N ILE A 182 -19.27 11.11 10.27
CA ILE A 182 -19.12 12.58 10.14
C ILE A 182 -20.40 13.27 10.59
N LYS A 183 -21.56 12.86 10.06
CA LYS A 183 -22.86 13.44 10.44
C LYS A 183 -23.15 13.29 11.93
N ALA A 184 -22.90 12.11 12.50
CA ALA A 184 -23.12 11.87 13.92
C ALA A 184 -22.24 12.78 14.81
N MET A 185 -20.96 12.95 14.45
CA MET A 185 -20.06 13.84 15.20
C MET A 185 -20.40 15.32 14.99
N GLU A 186 -20.76 15.75 13.77
CA GLU A 186 -21.22 17.13 13.51
C GLU A 186 -22.47 17.47 14.32
N ASN A 187 -23.41 16.52 14.44
CA ASN A 187 -24.59 16.66 15.30
C ASN A 187 -24.22 16.73 16.79
N SER A 188 -23.26 15.92 17.25
CA SER A 188 -22.80 15.98 18.65
C SER A 188 -22.06 17.30 18.95
N LEU A 189 -21.29 17.79 17.98
CA LEU A 189 -20.50 19.00 18.07
C LEU A 189 -21.40 20.25 18.10
N THR A 190 -22.45 20.29 17.27
CA THR A 190 -23.48 21.33 17.35
C THR A 190 -24.22 21.32 18.69
N GLN A 191 -24.58 20.15 19.21
CA GLN A 191 -25.17 20.04 20.56
C GLN A 191 -24.22 20.56 21.66
N ALA A 192 -22.94 20.19 21.59
CA ALA A 192 -21.94 20.65 22.54
C ALA A 192 -21.76 22.17 22.51
N ARG A 193 -21.71 22.78 21.32
CA ARG A 193 -21.69 24.25 21.17
C ARG A 193 -22.93 24.90 21.78
N ASN A 194 -24.12 24.35 21.56
CA ASN A 194 -25.36 24.88 22.11
C ASN A 194 -25.47 24.73 23.64
N SER A 195 -24.85 23.69 24.21
CA SER A 195 -24.81 23.52 25.68
C SER A 195 -23.89 24.53 26.38
N ILE A 196 -22.89 25.07 25.68
CA ILE A 196 -22.01 26.12 26.21
C ILE A 196 -22.71 27.48 26.25
N SER A 197 -23.71 27.71 25.39
CA SER A 197 -24.41 29.00 25.25
C SER A 197 -25.71 29.13 26.07
N LYS A 198 -26.12 28.13 26.85
CA LYS A 198 -27.28 28.25 27.75
C LYS A 198 -26.83 28.62 29.17
N PRO A 199 -27.21 29.78 29.72
CA PRO A 199 -27.14 29.98 31.17
C PRO A 199 -28.18 29.06 31.83
N GLU A 200 -27.78 28.33 32.86
CA GLU A 200 -28.70 27.62 33.76
C GLU A 200 -29.62 28.64 34.45
N VAL A 201 -30.76 28.95 33.84
CA VAL A 201 -31.83 29.70 34.50
C VAL A 201 -32.75 28.70 35.18
N GLY A 202 -32.50 28.50 36.47
CA GLY A 202 -33.52 28.30 37.49
C GLY A 202 -34.41 27.06 37.37
N SER A 203 -34.00 25.98 38.04
CA SER A 203 -34.88 24.94 38.57
C SER A 203 -35.81 25.55 39.64
N SER A 204 -36.82 26.32 39.21
CA SER A 204 -37.88 26.82 40.08
C SER A 204 -38.93 25.73 40.30
N LEU A 205 -38.94 25.23 41.53
CA LEU A 205 -39.98 24.42 42.16
C LEU A 205 -41.39 24.92 41.77
N PHE A 206 -42.13 24.17 40.95
CA PHE A 206 -43.58 24.32 40.86
C PHE A 206 -44.24 23.32 41.79
N MET A 207 -44.83 23.86 42.85
CA MET A 207 -45.66 23.19 43.83
C MET A 207 -46.82 22.45 43.16
N LYS A 208 -46.91 21.16 43.44
CA LYS A 208 -48.07 20.31 43.15
C LYS A 208 -49.20 20.75 44.08
N ARG A 209 -50.30 21.27 43.52
CA ARG A 209 -51.60 21.29 44.18
C ARG A 209 -52.48 20.28 43.49
N ASP A 210 -52.84 19.24 44.23
CA ASP A 210 -53.90 18.33 43.90
C ASP A 210 -55.23 19.10 43.90
N ASN A 211 -56.07 18.90 42.90
CA ASN A 211 -57.52 19.02 43.04
C ASN A 211 -58.22 18.15 41.99
N HIS A 212 -59.17 17.39 42.52
CA HIS A 212 -59.88 16.26 41.95
C HIS A 212 -61.09 16.71 41.12
N SER A 213 -61.45 15.92 40.10
CA SER A 213 -62.83 15.58 39.65
C SER A 213 -63.03 15.66 38.12
N THR A 214 -63.09 14.46 37.52
CA THR A 214 -64.09 13.98 36.55
C THR A 214 -64.50 14.88 35.38
N ILE A 215 -64.38 14.38 34.14
CA ILE A 215 -65.50 14.03 33.24
C ILE A 215 -64.95 13.43 31.92
N SER A 216 -65.34 12.16 31.70
CA SER A 216 -65.50 11.33 30.49
C SER A 216 -64.83 11.67 29.13
N CYS A 217 -64.23 10.61 28.56
CA CYS A 217 -63.98 10.39 27.13
C CYS A 217 -65.27 10.34 26.28
N PRO A 218 -65.16 10.50 24.96
CA PRO A 218 -65.59 9.40 24.09
C PRO A 218 -64.64 9.10 22.91
N ALA A 219 -64.85 7.92 22.34
CA ALA A 219 -64.00 7.18 21.42
C ALA A 219 -63.93 7.72 19.97
N THR A 220 -62.84 7.32 19.31
CA THR A 220 -62.59 7.35 17.84
C THR A 220 -63.60 6.53 17.04
N PRO A 221 -63.69 6.72 15.70
CA PRO A 221 -62.98 5.75 14.85
C PRO A 221 -62.34 6.31 13.55
N THR A 222 -61.26 5.61 13.16
CA THR A 222 -60.86 5.25 11.78
C THR A 222 -60.56 6.34 10.73
N SER A 223 -59.27 6.45 10.36
CA SER A 223 -58.90 6.55 8.94
C SER A 223 -57.55 5.83 8.66
N SER A 224 -57.68 4.75 7.89
CA SER A 224 -56.77 4.18 6.88
C SER A 224 -55.25 4.37 7.00
N LEU A 225 -54.57 3.24 7.21
CA LEU A 225 -53.16 2.97 6.93
C LEU A 225 -52.95 2.78 5.41
N ASP A 226 -51.93 3.43 4.84
CA ASP A 226 -51.32 3.03 3.56
C ASP A 226 -49.81 2.82 3.75
N PRO A 227 -49.30 1.59 3.59
CA PRO A 227 -47.87 1.34 3.37
C PRO A 227 -47.60 0.98 1.91
N LEU A 228 -46.98 1.90 1.16
CA LEU A 228 -46.47 1.64 -0.18
C LEU A 228 -45.24 0.71 -0.13
N LYS A 229 -45.51 -0.58 -0.34
CA LYS A 229 -44.85 -1.52 -1.26
C LYS A 229 -43.31 -1.43 -1.40
N ARG A 230 -42.63 -2.25 -0.59
CA ARG A 230 -41.27 -2.77 -0.84
C ARG A 230 -41.22 -3.53 -2.17
N ASN A 231 -40.30 -3.16 -3.05
CA ASN A 231 -40.04 -3.87 -4.30
C ASN A 231 -38.79 -4.76 -4.14
N SER A 232 -38.98 -6.01 -3.73
CA SER A 232 -37.94 -7.04 -3.70
C SER A 232 -37.84 -7.72 -5.07
N ARG A 233 -36.91 -7.26 -5.91
CA ARG A 233 -36.53 -8.00 -7.12
C ARG A 233 -35.70 -9.22 -6.73
N SER A 234 -36.39 -10.36 -6.65
CA SER A 234 -35.82 -11.71 -6.64
C SER A 234 -35.25 -12.01 -8.03
N PHE A 235 -33.93 -12.12 -8.14
CA PHE A 235 -33.29 -12.75 -9.30
C PHE A 235 -33.23 -14.26 -9.03
N ARG A 236 -34.20 -14.99 -9.58
CA ARG A 236 -34.09 -16.45 -9.75
C ARG A 236 -32.97 -16.74 -10.74
N THR A 237 -32.01 -17.54 -10.30
CA THR A 237 -31.05 -18.24 -11.12
C THR A 237 -31.79 -19.24 -12.02
N LYS A 238 -31.52 -19.21 -13.32
CA LYS A 238 -31.79 -20.35 -14.22
C LYS A 238 -30.45 -21.01 -14.54
N LYS A 239 -30.21 -22.17 -13.93
CA LYS A 239 -29.30 -23.18 -14.46
C LYS A 239 -29.92 -23.69 -15.77
N LEU A 240 -29.19 -23.61 -16.87
CA LEU A 240 -29.40 -24.47 -18.02
C LEU A 240 -28.26 -25.48 -18.01
N PHE A 241 -28.60 -26.72 -17.66
CA PHE A 241 -27.88 -27.91 -18.09
C PHE A 241 -28.40 -28.27 -19.47
N GLY A 242 -27.49 -28.62 -20.39
CA GLY A 242 -27.83 -29.13 -21.71
C GLY A 242 -26.59 -29.61 -22.43
N LEU A 243 -26.36 -30.93 -22.31
CA LEU A 243 -25.57 -31.87 -23.12
C LEU A 243 -24.12 -31.50 -23.49
#